data_AF-A0A4Q4M3H7-F1
#
_entry.id   AF-A0A4Q4M3H7-F1
#
_cell.length_a   1.000
_cell.length_b   1.000
_cell.length_c   1.000
_cell.angle_alpha   90.00
_cell.angle_beta   90.00
_cell.angle_gamma   90.00
#
_symmetry.space_group_name_H-M   'P 1'
#
loop_
_entity.id
_entity.type
_entity.pdbx_description
1 polymer ?
#
loop_
_entity_poly.entity_id
_entity_poly.type
_entity_poly.pdbx_seq_one_letter_code
_entity_poly.pdbx_strand_id
1 'polypeptide(L)'
;MQASSTGNPKPRKPRPSRARGLRTTTGCLTCRRRRVKCDELRPRCATCSKSDRECLWPSPNDPIGGTGSNASGSVQSETSPAQDGSSAAATSPGPARRPIPGDIDSQLWNNSPELLFDSPSTVINSLPSPNSAPLAYYDLLAEDAINNIDKYNLNVDLDRNNLSRQSSPVADTPGSGPQLHSSQQALEAESSAHEQWNSTNPIPMSDDELVLFQHYIAVIGPILDLNDPSRQFTETVPSLAVHNVGLMKSLLAVSARHMALLNEPQICRLNIQDPSPDGDDGRMRNLQSPLLQVGTQYYYETLQYLSKNLFYPSYNRSREIISTSILISTYEMWDSEGQYSNGAWERHLRGIFWIQRSQNNNGESKDPLRRAAWWQWIRQDTWVAFREGRRVLTIWRPTKRLMDLSPDELALRIVYICGRCVDFAANEKKYDLNTRIDQAGKLLQALEDWHRALPVSFHPIHRGPPPGPGAMFAPIWIHPPSYAAAVQTFHFARIIVLINQPSMGGVDEFRIRQRSLDESVDMICGIAMAHQGREIPSAMVNFKSIYAAGLCVQEPVKQTAILNLLDQTLDVTKFPPKTLLNDLTSYWRAEA
;
A
#
# COMPACT_ATOMS: atom_id res chain seq x y z
N MET A 1 64.84 -6.99 -34.32
CA MET A 1 63.49 -6.41 -34.54
C MET A 1 62.53 -7.05 -33.55
N GLN A 2 62.39 -6.41 -32.40
CA GLN A 2 61.51 -6.68 -31.24
C GLN A 2 61.03 -5.26 -30.83
N ALA A 3 59.85 -4.97 -30.27
CA ALA A 3 58.82 -5.73 -29.61
C ALA A 3 57.49 -4.91 -29.58
N SER A 4 56.36 -5.61 -29.41
CA SER A 4 55.17 -5.27 -28.61
C SER A 4 54.76 -3.81 -28.32
N SER A 5 53.52 -3.45 -28.63
CA SER A 5 52.65 -2.77 -27.64
C SER A 5 51.15 -2.99 -27.94
N THR A 6 50.51 -3.69 -27.01
CA THR A 6 49.06 -3.83 -26.81
C THR A 6 48.49 -2.52 -26.26
N GLY A 7 47.61 -1.85 -27.00
CA GLY A 7 46.89 -0.65 -26.53
C GLY A 7 45.52 -1.01 -25.97
N ASN A 8 45.41 -1.11 -24.65
CA ASN A 8 44.16 -1.28 -23.89
C ASN A 8 43.25 -0.04 -24.07
N PRO A 9 41.91 -0.17 -24.25
CA PRO A 9 41.03 0.99 -24.36
C PRO A 9 40.93 1.73 -23.01
N LYS A 10 41.16 3.05 -23.03
CA LYS A 10 41.06 3.92 -21.85
C LYS A 10 39.65 3.88 -21.26
N PRO A 11 39.49 3.83 -19.92
CA PRO A 11 38.18 3.91 -19.28
C PRO A 11 37.57 5.29 -19.55
N ARG A 12 36.38 5.32 -20.15
CA ARG A 12 35.58 6.54 -20.27
C ARG A 12 35.17 6.97 -18.86
N LYS A 13 35.50 8.22 -18.49
CA LYS A 13 35.04 8.83 -17.24
C LYS A 13 33.51 8.68 -17.12
N PRO A 14 32.96 8.30 -15.96
CA PRO A 14 31.52 8.22 -15.78
C PRO A 14 30.91 9.60 -16.07
N ARG A 15 29.99 9.66 -17.02
CA ARG A 15 29.08 10.81 -17.11
C ARG A 15 28.23 10.80 -15.83
N PRO A 16 28.15 11.89 -15.07
CA PRO A 16 27.22 11.95 -13.95
C PRO A 16 25.82 11.64 -14.45
N SER A 17 25.14 10.74 -13.75
CA SER A 17 23.75 10.39 -13.99
C SER A 17 22.91 11.67 -14.04
N ARG A 18 22.02 11.79 -15.04
CA ARG A 18 21.00 12.84 -15.05
C ARG A 18 20.03 12.55 -13.91
N ALA A 19 20.41 12.96 -12.71
CA ALA A 19 19.53 13.03 -11.57
C ALA A 19 18.35 13.95 -11.90
N ARG A 20 17.15 13.48 -11.52
CA ARG A 20 15.92 14.22 -11.23
C ARG A 20 16.08 15.74 -11.40
N GLY A 21 15.42 16.27 -12.42
CA GLY A 21 15.16 17.70 -12.51
C GLY A 21 14.19 18.13 -11.41
N LEU A 22 14.68 18.27 -10.18
CA LEU A 22 14.07 19.18 -9.21
C LEU A 22 13.94 20.54 -9.92
N ARG A 23 12.75 21.15 -9.88
CA ARG A 23 12.57 22.55 -10.28
C ARG A 23 13.59 23.38 -9.51
N THR A 24 14.61 23.90 -10.18
CA THR A 24 15.60 24.75 -9.54
C THR A 24 14.90 26.05 -9.13
N THR A 25 14.98 26.40 -7.84
CA THR A 25 14.46 27.65 -7.27
C THR A 25 15.37 28.84 -7.60
N THR A 26 16.15 28.74 -8.67
CA THR A 26 17.15 29.73 -9.12
C THR A 26 16.81 30.38 -10.46
N GLY A 27 15.86 29.87 -11.28
CA GLY A 27 15.49 30.51 -12.56
C GLY A 27 14.84 31.90 -12.43
N CYS A 28 14.83 32.72 -13.49
CA CYS A 28 14.18 34.04 -13.45
C CYS A 28 12.65 33.92 -13.24
N LEU A 29 12.03 34.94 -12.64
CA LEU A 29 10.59 34.95 -12.30
C LEU A 29 9.72 34.79 -13.56
N THR A 30 10.15 35.35 -14.69
CA THR A 30 9.44 35.25 -15.96
C THR A 30 9.39 33.80 -16.49
N CYS A 31 10.51 33.08 -16.46
CA CYS A 31 10.55 31.66 -16.84
C CYS A 31 9.76 30.78 -15.86
N ARG A 32 9.82 31.09 -14.55
CA ARG A 32 9.05 30.37 -13.52
C ARG A 32 7.55 30.50 -13.71
N ARG A 33 7.02 31.73 -13.90
CA ARG A 33 5.57 31.94 -14.16
C ARG A 33 5.12 31.19 -15.40
N ARG A 34 5.97 31.13 -16.43
CA ARG A 34 5.70 30.44 -17.69
C ARG A 34 5.92 28.93 -17.63
N ARG A 35 6.42 28.39 -16.53
CA ARG A 35 6.76 26.96 -16.35
C ARG A 35 7.71 26.42 -17.44
N VAL A 36 8.60 27.27 -17.96
CA VAL A 36 9.65 26.90 -18.95
C VAL A 36 11.03 26.89 -18.30
N LYS A 37 11.95 26.09 -18.83
CA LYS A 37 13.32 25.98 -18.30
C LYS A 37 14.08 27.29 -18.49
N CYS A 38 14.72 27.79 -17.43
CA CYS A 38 15.62 28.95 -17.47
C CYS A 38 17.06 28.46 -17.56
N ASP A 39 17.86 29.11 -18.39
CA ASP A 39 19.32 28.90 -18.54
C ASP A 39 20.15 29.78 -17.60
N GLU A 40 19.49 30.60 -16.78
CA GLU A 40 20.04 31.38 -15.67
C GLU A 40 21.10 32.44 -16.01
N LEU A 41 21.33 32.74 -17.29
CA LEU A 41 22.22 33.82 -17.73
C LEU A 41 21.70 35.21 -17.29
N ARG A 42 22.61 36.07 -16.81
CA ARG A 42 22.35 37.47 -16.41
C ARG A 42 23.06 38.44 -17.36
N PRO A 43 22.47 39.60 -17.69
CA PRO A 43 21.26 40.20 -17.12
C PRO A 43 19.93 39.63 -17.68
N ARG A 44 19.94 39.00 -18.86
CA ARG A 44 18.76 38.34 -19.46
C ARG A 44 19.08 36.89 -19.83
N CYS A 45 18.16 35.98 -19.52
CA CYS A 45 18.26 34.56 -19.88
C CYS A 45 17.94 34.36 -21.37
N ALA A 46 18.51 33.35 -22.04
CA ALA A 46 18.34 33.16 -23.48
C ALA A 46 16.88 32.90 -23.88
N THR A 47 16.10 32.25 -23.01
CA THR A 47 14.67 32.00 -23.25
C THR A 47 13.86 33.29 -23.26
N CYS A 48 14.11 34.20 -22.31
CA CYS A 48 13.46 35.51 -22.29
C CYS A 48 13.93 36.40 -23.43
N SER A 49 15.22 36.34 -23.79
CA SER A 49 15.80 37.08 -24.91
C SER A 49 15.16 36.69 -26.25
N LYS A 50 15.08 35.38 -26.54
CA LYS A 50 14.46 34.88 -27.77
C LYS A 50 12.96 35.14 -27.87
N SER A 51 12.26 35.18 -26.74
CA SER A 51 10.82 35.48 -26.72
C SER A 51 10.50 36.97 -26.61
N ASP A 52 11.53 37.81 -26.65
CA ASP A 52 11.50 39.26 -26.41
C ASP A 52 10.65 39.68 -25.21
N ARG A 53 10.89 39.02 -24.07
CA ARG A 53 10.20 39.33 -22.80
C ARG A 53 11.16 39.88 -21.77
N GLU A 54 10.60 40.65 -20.86
CA GLU A 54 11.29 41.15 -19.68
C GLU A 54 11.77 39.99 -18.80
N CYS A 55 13.04 40.02 -18.38
CA CYS A 55 13.69 38.97 -17.60
C CYS A 55 13.93 39.45 -16.16
N LEU A 56 12.97 39.18 -15.26
CA LEU A 56 13.01 39.64 -13.88
C LEU A 56 13.64 38.61 -12.95
N TRP A 57 14.58 39.05 -12.13
CA TRP A 57 15.25 38.23 -11.11
C TRP A 57 14.76 38.63 -9.71
N PRO A 58 14.62 37.68 -8.76
CA PRO A 58 14.21 38.02 -7.41
C PRO A 58 15.30 38.87 -6.73
N SER A 59 14.91 40.02 -6.20
CA SER A 59 15.77 40.85 -5.35
C SER A 59 15.75 40.31 -3.91
N PRO A 60 16.80 40.53 -3.10
CA PRO A 60 16.89 39.99 -1.73
C PRO A 60 15.77 40.43 -0.76
N ASN A 61 14.94 41.41 -1.13
CA ASN A 61 13.92 42.01 -0.28
C ASN A 61 12.47 41.71 -0.67
N ASP A 62 12.20 40.82 -1.64
CA ASP A 62 10.82 40.48 -2.01
C ASP A 62 10.29 39.23 -1.25
N PRO A 63 9.12 39.30 -0.58
CA PRO A 63 8.52 38.16 0.09
C PRO A 63 8.03 37.10 -0.93
N ILE A 64 8.41 35.85 -0.70
CA ILE A 64 8.08 34.72 -1.58
C ILE A 64 6.69 34.20 -1.24
N GLY A 65 5.67 34.58 -2.03
CA GLY A 65 4.36 33.91 -1.96
C GLY A 65 3.21 34.57 -2.72
N GLY A 66 2.77 33.92 -3.81
CA GLY A 66 1.34 33.73 -4.08
C GLY A 66 0.56 34.73 -4.96
N THR A 67 -0.10 34.14 -5.96
CA THR A 67 -1.43 34.49 -6.53
C THR A 67 -1.60 35.76 -7.36
N GLY A 68 -1.91 35.53 -8.65
CA GLY A 68 -2.47 36.55 -9.53
C GLY A 68 -3.96 36.77 -9.26
N SER A 69 -4.39 38.01 -9.43
CA SER A 69 -5.78 38.38 -9.64
C SER A 69 -5.81 39.49 -10.69
N ASN A 70 -6.61 39.26 -11.73
CA ASN A 70 -6.97 40.26 -12.72
C ASN A 70 -7.90 41.29 -12.07
N ALA A 71 -7.67 42.58 -12.31
CA ALA A 71 -8.76 43.54 -12.49
C ALA A 71 -8.25 44.80 -13.20
N SER A 72 -9.08 45.28 -14.11
CA SER A 72 -8.90 46.41 -15.01
C SER A 72 -8.91 47.77 -14.29
N GLY A 73 -8.14 48.72 -14.83
CA GLY A 73 -8.61 50.06 -15.22
C GLY A 73 -8.92 51.11 -14.15
N SER A 74 -8.05 52.13 -14.12
CA SER A 74 -8.31 53.57 -13.87
C SER A 74 -8.63 54.01 -12.43
N VAL A 75 -8.28 55.20 -11.91
CA VAL A 75 -7.49 56.40 -12.28
C VAL A 75 -7.48 57.29 -11.02
N GLN A 76 -6.33 57.93 -10.68
CA GLN A 76 -6.16 59.17 -9.86
C GLN A 76 -6.61 59.17 -8.36
N SER A 77 -6.06 59.91 -7.39
CA SER A 77 -4.97 60.90 -7.27
C SER A 77 -4.58 61.07 -5.79
N GLU A 78 -3.33 61.51 -5.58
CA GLU A 78 -2.68 62.25 -4.49
C GLU A 78 -3.41 62.62 -3.17
N THR A 79 -2.76 62.38 -2.03
CA THR A 79 -2.15 63.37 -1.09
C THR A 79 -2.04 62.84 0.37
N SER A 80 -0.90 63.06 1.01
CA SER A 80 -0.60 62.82 2.45
C SER A 80 -1.05 64.04 3.31
N PRO A 81 -0.72 64.19 4.63
CA PRO A 81 -0.20 63.27 5.66
C PRO A 81 -0.87 63.42 7.08
N ALA A 82 -0.38 62.64 8.06
CA ALA A 82 -0.16 62.97 9.49
C ALA A 82 -1.05 62.37 10.62
N GLN A 83 -0.31 61.72 11.55
CA GLN A 83 -0.38 61.74 13.03
C GLN A 83 -1.41 60.94 13.86
N ASP A 84 -0.82 60.21 14.82
CA ASP A 84 -1.18 59.84 16.20
C ASP A 84 -2.46 59.06 16.56
N GLY A 85 -2.27 58.08 17.45
CA GLY A 85 -3.32 57.61 18.36
C GLY A 85 -3.35 56.10 18.62
N SER A 86 -2.73 55.66 19.72
CA SER A 86 -2.97 54.35 20.33
C SER A 86 -4.41 54.22 20.83
N SER A 87 -5.14 53.15 20.45
CA SER A 87 -5.96 52.32 21.38
C SER A 87 -6.79 51.25 20.67
N ALA A 88 -6.79 50.06 21.29
CA ALA A 88 -7.86 49.06 21.33
C ALA A 88 -8.38 48.48 20.00
N ALA A 89 -7.72 47.44 19.50
CA ALA A 89 -8.31 46.51 18.53
C ALA A 89 -9.12 45.44 19.27
N ALA A 90 -10.45 45.61 19.21
CA ALA A 90 -11.43 44.57 19.46
C ALA A 90 -11.16 43.37 18.56
N THR A 91 -11.02 42.20 19.17
CA THR A 91 -10.91 40.91 18.49
C THR A 91 -12.26 40.58 17.85
N SER A 92 -12.26 40.27 16.55
CA SER A 92 -13.41 39.83 15.77
C SER A 92 -12.93 38.91 14.65
N PRO A 93 -13.76 37.96 14.18
CA PRO A 93 -13.49 36.54 14.42
C PRO A 93 -12.79 35.86 13.23
N GLY A 94 -11.90 34.93 13.56
CA GLY A 94 -11.35 33.98 12.60
C GLY A 94 -12.43 33.02 12.05
N PRO A 95 -12.18 32.43 10.88
CA PRO A 95 -13.18 31.68 10.12
C PRO A 95 -13.67 30.45 10.90
N ALA A 96 -14.99 30.35 11.01
CA ALA A 96 -15.71 29.31 11.72
C ALA A 96 -15.26 27.91 11.28
N ARG A 97 -14.60 27.21 12.20
CA ARG A 97 -14.46 25.76 12.22
C ARG A 97 -15.87 25.20 12.41
N ARG A 98 -16.44 24.55 11.39
CA ARG A 98 -17.69 23.80 11.60
C ARG A 98 -17.40 22.66 12.59
N PRO A 99 -18.11 22.58 13.73
CA PRO A 99 -17.96 21.45 14.64
C PRO A 99 -18.49 20.19 13.96
N ILE A 100 -17.77 19.09 14.14
CA ILE A 100 -18.27 17.73 13.87
C ILE A 100 -19.45 17.51 14.84
N PRO A 101 -20.59 16.95 14.43
CA PRO A 101 -21.69 16.69 15.34
C PRO A 101 -21.28 15.62 16.37
N GLY A 102 -21.33 16.02 17.65
CA GLY A 102 -21.17 15.14 18.81
C GLY A 102 -19.90 15.46 19.59
N ASP A 103 -20.05 16.25 20.66
CA ASP A 103 -19.14 16.20 21.81
C ASP A 103 -19.14 14.75 22.33
N ILE A 104 -18.15 13.97 21.92
CA ILE A 104 -17.89 12.64 22.47
C ILE A 104 -17.24 12.87 23.83
N ASP A 105 -17.98 12.51 24.89
CA ASP A 105 -17.58 12.59 26.29
C ASP A 105 -16.14 12.11 26.50
N SER A 106 -15.31 12.95 27.12
CA SER A 106 -13.90 12.66 27.42
C SER A 106 -13.74 11.45 28.36
N GLN A 107 -14.80 11.03 29.06
CA GLN A 107 -14.81 9.78 29.83
C GLN A 107 -14.87 8.50 28.96
N LEU A 108 -15.33 8.58 27.70
CA LEU A 108 -15.38 7.42 26.79
C LEU A 108 -14.00 6.88 26.39
N TRP A 109 -12.93 7.68 26.55
CA TRP A 109 -11.60 7.42 26.01
C TRP A 109 -10.65 6.81 27.04
N ASN A 110 -11.03 6.81 28.34
CA ASN A 110 -10.18 6.29 29.42
C ASN A 110 -9.98 4.77 29.37
N ASN A 111 -10.90 4.02 28.73
CA ASN A 111 -10.84 2.55 28.65
C ASN A 111 -10.31 2.04 27.29
N SER A 112 -9.91 2.94 26.38
CA SER A 112 -9.50 2.60 25.02
C SER A 112 -8.46 3.64 24.52
N PRO A 113 -7.22 3.60 25.03
CA PRO A 113 -6.19 4.57 24.67
C PRO A 113 -5.80 4.51 23.18
N GLU A 114 -6.15 3.43 22.48
CA GLU A 114 -5.99 3.32 21.03
C GLU A 114 -6.85 4.32 20.24
N LEU A 115 -7.91 4.86 20.84
CA LEU A 115 -8.76 5.89 20.25
C LEU A 115 -8.12 7.29 20.36
N LEU A 116 -7.16 7.47 21.29
CA LEU A 116 -6.44 8.72 21.51
C LEU A 116 -5.32 8.95 20.49
N PHE A 117 -4.94 7.95 19.69
CA PHE A 117 -3.85 8.12 18.74
C PHE A 117 -4.22 9.14 17.65
N ASP A 118 -3.45 10.22 17.58
CA ASP A 118 -3.62 11.20 16.52
C ASP A 118 -3.46 10.54 15.16
N SER A 119 -4.47 10.64 14.28
CA SER A 119 -4.34 10.18 12.90
C SER A 119 -3.04 10.75 12.32
N PRO A 120 -2.19 9.92 11.70
CA PRO A 120 -1.01 10.43 11.04
C PRO A 120 -1.45 11.54 10.11
N SER A 121 -0.93 12.75 10.29
CA SER A 121 -1.04 13.80 9.28
C SER A 121 -0.15 13.35 8.12
N THR A 122 -0.59 12.39 7.31
CA THR A 122 0.08 12.08 6.05
C THR A 122 0.15 13.40 5.29
N VAL A 123 1.35 13.95 5.14
CA VAL A 123 1.59 15.22 4.45
C VAL A 123 1.35 14.93 2.99
N ILE A 124 0.12 15.15 2.53
CA ILE A 124 -0.29 14.83 1.19
C ILE A 124 -0.50 16.14 0.43
N ASN A 125 0.61 16.76 0.02
CA ASN A 125 0.58 18.01 -0.76
C ASN A 125 0.06 17.82 -2.20
N SER A 126 -0.55 16.67 -2.53
CA SER A 126 -1.12 16.36 -3.84
C SER A 126 -2.04 15.13 -3.79
N LEU A 127 -3.15 15.16 -3.03
CA LEU A 127 -4.19 14.13 -3.26
C LEU A 127 -4.92 14.47 -4.55
N PRO A 128 -5.19 13.48 -5.41
CA PRO A 128 -6.22 13.65 -6.41
C PRO A 128 -7.57 13.96 -5.74
N SER A 129 -8.40 14.77 -6.39
CA SER A 129 -9.81 14.94 -6.00
C SER A 129 -10.53 13.57 -5.95
N PRO A 130 -11.62 13.42 -5.19
CA PRO A 130 -12.37 12.16 -5.16
C PRO A 130 -12.74 11.64 -6.55
N ASN A 131 -13.08 12.54 -7.48
CA ASN A 131 -13.45 12.18 -8.86
C ASN A 131 -12.24 11.83 -9.74
N SER A 132 -11.04 12.31 -9.41
CA SER A 132 -9.81 12.02 -10.17
C SER A 132 -8.95 10.91 -9.55
N ALA A 133 -9.30 10.42 -8.36
CA ALA A 133 -8.54 9.39 -7.65
C ALA A 133 -8.45 8.06 -8.41
N PRO A 134 -9.55 7.51 -8.97
CA PRO A 134 -9.49 6.28 -9.76
C PRO A 134 -8.65 6.42 -11.04
N LEU A 135 -8.75 7.57 -11.72
CA LEU A 135 -7.93 7.87 -12.91
C LEU A 135 -6.45 8.01 -12.55
N ALA A 136 -6.12 8.71 -11.47
CA ALA A 136 -4.74 8.84 -10.99
C ALA A 136 -4.14 7.49 -10.56
N TYR A 137 -4.96 6.58 -10.02
CA TYR A 137 -4.54 5.20 -9.76
C TYR A 137 -4.25 4.44 -11.06
N TYR A 138 -5.12 4.56 -12.06
CA TYR A 138 -4.88 3.94 -13.37
C TYR A 138 -3.61 4.44 -14.04
N ASP A 139 -3.35 5.75 -14.02
CA ASP A 139 -2.14 6.32 -14.61
C ASP A 139 -0.87 5.71 -13.96
N LEU A 140 -0.87 5.49 -12.63
CA LEU A 140 0.22 4.80 -11.94
C LEU A 140 0.43 3.36 -12.45
N LEU A 141 -0.66 2.59 -12.55
CA LEU A 141 -0.62 1.22 -13.05
C LEU A 141 -0.14 1.14 -14.49
N ALA A 142 -0.64 2.03 -15.36
CA ALA A 142 -0.30 2.07 -16.77
C ALA A 142 1.19 2.42 -16.99
N GLU A 143 1.74 3.37 -16.23
CA GLU A 143 3.16 3.70 -16.24
C GLU A 143 4.02 2.47 -15.89
N ASP A 144 3.66 1.74 -14.84
CA ASP A 144 4.41 0.56 -14.39
C ASP A 144 4.27 -0.61 -15.36
N ALA A 145 3.09 -0.79 -15.91
CA ALA A 145 2.84 -1.79 -16.93
C ALA A 145 3.70 -1.53 -18.17
N ILE A 146 3.82 -0.28 -18.63
CA ILE A 146 4.70 0.08 -19.75
C ILE A 146 6.16 -0.25 -19.44
N ASN A 147 6.63 0.03 -18.21
CA ASN A 147 7.99 -0.29 -17.78
C ASN A 147 8.22 -1.82 -17.70
N ASN A 148 7.20 -2.60 -17.35
CA ASN A 148 7.28 -4.06 -17.22
C ASN A 148 7.25 -4.81 -18.56
N ILE A 149 6.62 -4.28 -19.62
CA ILE A 149 6.68 -4.88 -20.98
C ILE A 149 8.15 -5.01 -21.40
N ASP A 150 8.91 -3.94 -21.19
CA ASP A 150 10.33 -3.86 -21.54
C ASP A 150 11.18 -4.83 -20.66
N LYS A 151 10.73 -5.14 -19.42
CA LYS A 151 11.42 -6.05 -18.49
C LYS A 151 11.34 -7.52 -18.91
N TYR A 152 10.16 -7.96 -19.35
CA TYR A 152 9.91 -9.38 -19.64
C TYR A 152 10.01 -9.75 -21.13
N ASN A 153 10.40 -8.81 -22.02
CA ASN A 153 10.47 -9.01 -23.47
C ASN A 153 9.22 -9.69 -24.05
N LEU A 154 8.04 -9.37 -23.49
CA LEU A 154 6.81 -10.03 -23.88
C LEU A 154 6.38 -9.51 -25.25
N ASN A 155 6.31 -10.40 -26.22
CA ASN A 155 5.79 -10.13 -27.56
C ASN A 155 4.26 -10.18 -27.54
N VAL A 156 3.64 -9.47 -26.58
CA VAL A 156 2.19 -9.32 -26.57
C VAL A 156 1.88 -8.27 -27.64
N ASP A 157 0.98 -8.58 -28.57
CA ASP A 157 0.39 -7.63 -29.53
C ASP A 157 -0.49 -6.57 -28.81
N LEU A 158 -0.01 -6.05 -27.68
CA LEU A 158 -0.61 -4.98 -26.93
C LEU A 158 -0.09 -3.67 -27.52
N ASP A 159 -0.96 -2.97 -28.23
CA ASP A 159 -0.71 -1.59 -28.67
C ASP A 159 -0.31 -0.73 -27.46
N ARG A 160 0.99 -0.47 -27.29
CA ARG A 160 1.56 0.47 -26.28
C ARG A 160 0.86 1.84 -26.34
N ASN A 161 0.31 2.17 -27.52
CA ASN A 161 -0.51 3.33 -27.81
C ASN A 161 -1.86 3.36 -27.08
N ASN A 162 -2.46 2.20 -26.75
CA ASN A 162 -3.78 2.11 -26.09
C ASN A 162 -3.69 2.33 -24.57
N LEU A 163 -2.59 1.94 -23.92
CA LEU A 163 -2.37 2.25 -22.50
C LEU A 163 -2.06 3.75 -22.29
N SER A 164 -1.43 4.38 -23.30
CA SER A 164 -0.98 5.78 -23.27
C SER A 164 -2.08 6.80 -23.65
N ARG A 165 -3.15 6.38 -24.33
CA ARG A 165 -4.25 7.27 -24.76
C ARG A 165 -5.38 7.26 -23.75
N GLN A 166 -5.48 8.32 -22.94
CA GLN A 166 -6.71 8.62 -22.20
C GLN A 166 -7.85 8.86 -23.19
N SER A 167 -8.88 8.01 -23.16
CA SER A 167 -10.14 8.31 -23.85
C SER A 167 -10.76 9.55 -23.21
N SER A 168 -11.38 10.45 -23.97
CA SER A 168 -12.10 11.57 -23.34
C SER A 168 -13.33 11.06 -22.57
N PRO A 169 -13.71 11.67 -21.44
CA PRO A 169 -14.88 11.23 -20.68
C PRO A 169 -16.15 11.26 -21.55
N VAL A 170 -16.94 10.20 -21.49
CA VAL A 170 -18.26 10.14 -22.14
C VAL A 170 -19.17 11.11 -21.40
N ALA A 171 -19.73 12.09 -22.10
CA ALA A 171 -20.72 12.99 -21.53
C ALA A 171 -21.98 12.19 -21.18
N ASP A 172 -22.45 12.29 -19.94
CA ASP A 172 -23.82 11.89 -19.60
C ASP A 172 -24.78 12.63 -20.54
N THR A 173 -25.63 11.88 -21.26
CA THR A 173 -26.70 12.47 -22.07
C THR A 173 -27.58 13.36 -21.19
N PRO A 174 -27.74 14.66 -21.50
CA PRO A 174 -28.61 15.53 -20.73
C PRO A 174 -30.07 15.14 -21.02
N GLY A 175 -30.66 14.38 -20.10
CA GLY A 175 -32.11 14.30 -19.97
C GLY A 175 -32.68 15.68 -19.64
N SER A 176 -33.78 15.97 -20.31
CA SER A 176 -34.54 17.22 -20.39
C SER A 176 -34.67 18.01 -19.07
N GLY A 177 -34.69 19.34 -19.20
CA GLY A 177 -34.66 20.31 -18.10
C GLY A 177 -35.76 20.18 -17.03
N PRO A 178 -35.62 20.92 -15.92
CA PRO A 178 -36.39 20.70 -14.70
C PRO A 178 -37.84 21.17 -14.87
N GLN A 179 -38.79 20.24 -14.79
CA GLN A 179 -40.14 20.55 -14.32
C GLN A 179 -40.35 19.89 -12.96
N LEU A 180 -40.62 20.74 -11.97
CA LEU A 180 -41.04 20.37 -10.62
C LEU A 180 -42.34 19.57 -10.69
N HIS A 181 -42.34 18.29 -10.34
CA HIS A 181 -43.49 17.61 -9.74
C HIS A 181 -43.12 16.30 -9.01
N SER A 182 -43.59 16.20 -7.76
CA SER A 182 -43.88 15.00 -6.94
C SER A 182 -42.76 14.02 -6.56
N SER A 183 -42.38 14.11 -5.27
CA SER A 183 -41.29 13.41 -4.59
C SER A 183 -41.61 11.96 -4.15
N GLN A 184 -42.22 11.12 -5.00
CA GLN A 184 -42.46 9.70 -4.65
C GLN A 184 -42.04 8.67 -5.70
N GLN A 185 -41.68 9.07 -6.93
CA GLN A 185 -41.16 8.14 -7.96
C GLN A 185 -39.63 8.16 -8.13
N ALA A 186 -38.92 9.05 -7.43
CA ALA A 186 -37.46 9.16 -7.53
C ALA A 186 -36.70 8.02 -6.85
N LEU A 187 -37.34 7.21 -6.00
CA LEU A 187 -36.71 6.09 -5.31
C LEU A 187 -36.67 4.80 -6.16
N GLU A 188 -37.40 4.73 -7.27
CA GLU A 188 -37.43 3.56 -8.16
C GLU A 188 -36.68 3.81 -9.49
N ALA A 189 -36.39 5.05 -9.84
CA ALA A 189 -35.70 5.38 -11.10
C ALA A 189 -34.17 5.24 -11.04
N GLU A 190 -33.55 5.34 -9.86
CA GLU A 190 -32.09 5.11 -9.70
C GLU A 190 -31.69 3.63 -9.85
N SER A 191 -32.64 2.68 -9.78
CA SER A 191 -32.34 1.24 -9.83
C SER A 191 -32.29 0.64 -11.24
N SER A 192 -32.50 1.43 -12.31
CA SER A 192 -32.67 0.89 -13.68
C SER A 192 -31.60 1.29 -14.70
N ALA A 193 -30.59 2.09 -14.32
CA ALA A 193 -29.38 2.21 -15.11
C ALA A 193 -28.54 0.95 -14.90
N HIS A 194 -28.90 -0.13 -15.59
CA HIS A 194 -28.18 -1.41 -15.59
C HIS A 194 -26.68 -1.11 -15.64
N GLU A 195 -25.93 -1.58 -14.65
CA GLU A 195 -24.47 -1.44 -14.54
C GLU A 195 -23.82 -1.75 -15.90
N GLN A 196 -23.55 -0.73 -16.71
CA GLN A 196 -23.22 -0.90 -18.15
C GLN A 196 -21.92 -1.69 -18.36
N TRP A 197 -21.15 -1.87 -17.29
CA TRP A 197 -19.88 -2.57 -17.24
C TRP A 197 -20.00 -4.04 -16.79
N ASN A 198 -21.19 -4.46 -16.35
CA ASN A 198 -21.51 -5.84 -15.95
C ASN A 198 -22.40 -6.51 -16.99
N SER A 199 -22.12 -7.78 -17.31
CA SER A 199 -22.95 -8.57 -18.21
C SER A 199 -24.13 -9.20 -17.46
N THR A 200 -25.31 -9.19 -18.07
CA THR A 200 -26.50 -9.87 -17.51
C THR A 200 -26.30 -11.38 -17.41
N ASN A 201 -25.63 -11.98 -18.40
CA ASN A 201 -25.30 -13.41 -18.41
C ASN A 201 -23.88 -13.64 -17.89
N PRO A 202 -23.60 -14.79 -17.24
CA PRO A 202 -22.24 -15.16 -16.86
C PRO A 202 -21.30 -15.19 -18.06
N ILE A 203 -20.10 -14.64 -17.89
CA ILE A 203 -19.03 -14.64 -18.89
C ILE A 203 -18.57 -16.10 -19.09
N PRO A 204 -18.53 -16.62 -20.33
CA PRO A 204 -18.04 -17.97 -20.59
C PRO A 204 -16.55 -18.07 -20.27
N MET A 205 -16.15 -19.13 -19.58
CA MET A 205 -14.75 -19.41 -19.23
C MET A 205 -14.25 -20.62 -20.02
N SER A 206 -12.97 -20.59 -20.42
CA SER A 206 -12.29 -21.79 -20.93
C SER A 206 -11.96 -22.77 -19.80
N ASP A 207 -11.58 -24.00 -20.15
CA ASP A 207 -11.13 -25.01 -19.17
C ASP A 207 -9.88 -24.52 -18.40
N ASP A 208 -8.97 -23.85 -19.09
CA ASP A 208 -7.76 -23.26 -18.49
C ASP A 208 -8.12 -22.12 -17.51
N GLU A 209 -9.07 -21.25 -17.89
CA GLU A 209 -9.57 -20.18 -17.01
C GLU A 209 -10.29 -20.75 -15.78
N LEU A 210 -11.03 -21.85 -15.94
CA LEU A 210 -11.71 -22.51 -14.83
C LEU A 210 -10.71 -23.04 -13.78
N VAL A 211 -9.57 -23.60 -14.19
CA VAL A 211 -8.52 -24.05 -13.26
C VAL A 211 -7.97 -22.87 -12.44
N LEU A 212 -7.68 -21.74 -13.10
CA LEU A 212 -7.23 -20.52 -12.43
C LEU A 212 -8.29 -19.98 -11.46
N PHE A 213 -9.56 -20.00 -11.87
CA PHE A 213 -10.68 -19.55 -11.05
C PHE A 213 -10.87 -20.44 -9.80
N GLN A 214 -10.74 -21.75 -9.96
CA GLN A 214 -10.76 -22.69 -8.84
C GLN A 214 -9.58 -22.48 -7.89
N HIS A 215 -8.39 -22.23 -8.42
CA HIS A 215 -7.20 -21.90 -7.62
C HIS A 215 -7.40 -20.61 -6.81
N TYR A 216 -8.05 -19.60 -7.39
CA TYR A 216 -8.42 -18.39 -6.67
C TYR A 216 -9.27 -18.71 -5.43
N ILE A 217 -10.37 -19.44 -5.61
CA ILE A 217 -11.32 -19.77 -4.54
C ILE A 217 -10.65 -20.63 -3.46
N ALA A 218 -9.85 -21.62 -3.87
CA ALA A 218 -9.26 -22.58 -2.95
C ALA A 218 -8.07 -22.02 -2.16
N VAL A 219 -7.32 -21.07 -2.73
CA VAL A 219 -6.04 -20.62 -2.17
C VAL A 219 -6.01 -19.12 -1.93
N ILE A 220 -6.27 -18.30 -2.96
CA ILE A 220 -6.07 -16.85 -2.87
C ILE A 220 -7.15 -16.18 -2.03
N GLY A 221 -8.43 -16.49 -2.24
CA GLY A 221 -9.55 -15.97 -1.44
C GLY A 221 -9.30 -16.15 0.07
N PRO A 222 -9.00 -17.37 0.55
CA PRO A 222 -8.68 -17.63 1.95
C PRO A 222 -7.49 -16.81 2.50
N ILE A 223 -6.48 -16.50 1.69
CA ILE A 223 -5.38 -15.61 2.09
C ILE A 223 -5.91 -14.19 2.34
N LEU A 224 -6.73 -13.67 1.43
CA LEU A 224 -7.31 -12.32 1.52
C LEU A 224 -8.33 -12.22 2.67
N ASP A 225 -9.00 -13.32 3.01
CA ASP A 225 -10.06 -13.41 4.02
C ASP A 225 -9.57 -13.83 5.41
N LEU A 226 -8.26 -13.97 5.67
CA LEU A 226 -7.73 -14.58 6.92
C LEU A 226 -8.33 -14.03 8.23
N ASN A 227 -8.75 -12.76 8.27
CA ASN A 227 -9.43 -12.17 9.44
C ASN A 227 -10.83 -11.63 9.13
N ASP A 228 -11.40 -11.96 7.96
CA ASP A 228 -12.76 -11.62 7.58
C ASP A 228 -13.69 -12.84 7.73
N PRO A 229 -14.54 -12.90 8.77
CA PRO A 229 -15.47 -14.01 8.93
C PRO A 229 -16.53 -14.08 7.82
N SER A 230 -16.75 -12.97 7.10
CA SER A 230 -17.71 -12.91 6.00
C SER A 230 -17.14 -13.37 4.65
N ARG A 231 -15.85 -13.75 4.61
CA ARG A 231 -15.17 -14.38 3.47
C ARG A 231 -15.46 -13.70 2.13
N GLN A 232 -15.41 -12.36 2.10
CA GLN A 232 -15.88 -11.60 0.95
C GLN A 232 -15.07 -11.88 -0.32
N PHE A 233 -13.76 -12.12 -0.19
CA PHE A 233 -12.93 -12.44 -1.35
C PHE A 233 -13.13 -13.88 -1.82
N THR A 234 -13.49 -14.82 -0.95
CA THR A 234 -13.76 -16.21 -1.33
C THR A 234 -15.17 -16.43 -1.87
N GLU A 235 -16.18 -15.72 -1.34
CA GLU A 235 -17.60 -15.99 -1.65
C GLU A 235 -18.20 -14.91 -2.57
N THR A 236 -17.94 -13.63 -2.28
CA THR A 236 -18.60 -12.53 -3.01
C THR A 236 -17.86 -12.14 -4.28
N VAL A 237 -16.53 -12.00 -4.22
CA VAL A 237 -15.72 -11.53 -5.36
C VAL A 237 -15.83 -12.45 -6.58
N PRO A 238 -15.81 -13.80 -6.46
CA PRO A 238 -16.04 -14.69 -7.61
C PRO A 238 -17.40 -14.47 -8.27
N SER A 239 -18.44 -14.25 -7.46
CA SER A 239 -19.80 -13.99 -7.95
C SER A 239 -19.90 -12.67 -8.70
N LEU A 240 -19.12 -11.65 -8.32
CA LEU A 240 -19.00 -10.40 -9.08
C LEU A 240 -18.15 -10.61 -10.36
N ALA A 241 -17.08 -11.40 -10.27
CA ALA A 241 -16.15 -11.63 -11.36
C ALA A 241 -16.82 -12.28 -12.57
N VAL A 242 -17.71 -13.25 -12.37
CA VAL A 242 -18.44 -13.92 -13.48
C VAL A 242 -19.31 -12.98 -14.31
N HIS A 243 -19.58 -11.76 -13.84
CA HIS A 243 -20.32 -10.73 -14.58
C HIS A 243 -19.46 -9.53 -15.00
N ASN A 244 -18.21 -9.43 -14.54
CA ASN A 244 -17.34 -8.28 -14.79
C ASN A 244 -16.02 -8.70 -15.42
N VAL A 245 -15.79 -8.30 -16.68
CA VAL A 245 -14.58 -8.70 -17.43
C VAL A 245 -13.30 -8.25 -16.73
N GLY A 246 -13.22 -7.00 -16.24
CA GLY A 246 -12.01 -6.51 -15.58
C GLY A 246 -11.69 -7.27 -14.30
N LEU A 247 -12.70 -7.49 -13.46
CA LEU A 247 -12.54 -8.25 -12.22
C LEU A 247 -12.18 -9.71 -12.50
N MET A 248 -12.83 -10.37 -13.46
CA MET A 248 -12.50 -11.72 -13.92
C MET A 248 -11.03 -11.80 -14.34
N LYS A 249 -10.57 -10.90 -15.21
CA LYS A 249 -9.17 -10.90 -15.68
C LYS A 249 -8.19 -10.64 -14.54
N SER A 250 -8.50 -9.76 -13.60
CA SER A 250 -7.64 -9.53 -12.43
C SER A 250 -7.53 -10.75 -11.50
N LEU A 251 -8.63 -11.51 -11.36
CA LEU A 251 -8.72 -12.75 -10.60
C LEU A 251 -7.89 -13.86 -11.26
N LEU A 252 -8.01 -14.01 -12.58
CA LEU A 252 -7.22 -14.98 -13.35
C LEU A 252 -5.73 -14.60 -13.34
N ALA A 253 -5.41 -13.31 -13.47
CA ALA A 253 -4.04 -12.81 -13.44
C ALA A 253 -3.32 -13.16 -12.13
N VAL A 254 -3.95 -12.86 -11.00
CA VAL A 254 -3.38 -13.13 -9.68
C VAL A 254 -3.24 -14.64 -9.41
N SER A 255 -4.15 -15.44 -9.94
CA SER A 255 -4.12 -16.91 -9.85
C SER A 255 -2.97 -17.51 -10.64
N ALA A 256 -2.85 -17.13 -11.93
CA ALA A 256 -1.77 -17.58 -12.78
C ALA A 256 -0.40 -17.18 -12.20
N ARG A 257 -0.31 -15.97 -11.65
CA ARG A 257 0.89 -15.47 -10.96
C ARG A 257 1.26 -16.33 -9.75
N HIS A 258 0.30 -16.60 -8.86
CA HIS A 258 0.55 -17.42 -7.69
C HIS A 258 0.93 -18.86 -8.07
N MET A 259 0.22 -19.47 -9.02
CA MET A 259 0.53 -20.82 -9.49
C MET A 259 1.91 -20.92 -10.13
N ALA A 260 2.35 -19.89 -10.86
CA ALA A 260 3.69 -19.83 -11.42
C ALA A 260 4.79 -19.90 -10.34
N LEU A 261 4.53 -19.41 -9.12
CA LEU A 261 5.45 -19.49 -7.98
C LEU A 261 5.50 -20.88 -7.33
N LEU A 262 4.44 -21.69 -7.48
CA LEU A 262 4.39 -23.04 -6.92
C LEU A 262 5.20 -24.07 -7.73
N ASN A 263 5.62 -23.74 -8.96
CA ASN A 263 6.26 -24.68 -9.90
C ASN A 263 5.49 -26.01 -10.06
N GLU A 264 4.15 -25.97 -10.00
CA GLU A 264 3.29 -27.16 -10.06
C GLU A 264 3.36 -27.84 -11.45
N PRO A 265 3.92 -29.06 -11.56
CA PRO A 265 4.11 -29.74 -12.84
C PRO A 265 2.81 -30.19 -13.51
N GLN A 266 1.70 -30.26 -12.76
CA GLN A 266 0.39 -30.67 -13.30
C GLN A 266 -0.20 -29.63 -14.28
N ILE A 267 0.28 -28.38 -14.21
CA ILE A 267 -0.22 -27.24 -14.99
C ILE A 267 0.59 -27.05 -16.29
N CYS A 268 1.65 -27.82 -16.51
CA CYS A 268 2.29 -27.96 -17.82
C CYS A 268 1.36 -28.60 -18.88
N ARG A 269 0.11 -28.94 -18.52
CA ARG A 269 -0.96 -29.42 -19.42
C ARG A 269 -2.07 -28.40 -19.69
N LEU A 270 -1.89 -27.11 -19.39
CA LEU A 270 -2.74 -26.10 -20.03
C LEU A 270 -2.47 -26.19 -21.54
N ASN A 271 -3.52 -26.12 -22.37
CA ASN A 271 -3.42 -26.23 -23.84
C ASN A 271 -2.77 -24.96 -24.45
N ILE A 272 -1.69 -24.48 -23.86
CA ILE A 272 -0.91 -23.34 -24.31
C ILE A 272 -0.11 -23.84 -25.50
N GLN A 273 -0.59 -23.52 -26.69
CA GLN A 273 -0.01 -23.91 -27.98
C GLN A 273 1.50 -23.72 -27.97
N ASP A 274 2.24 -24.83 -28.02
CA ASP A 274 3.65 -24.82 -28.41
C ASP A 274 3.72 -24.28 -29.85
N PRO A 275 4.43 -23.17 -30.13
CA PRO A 275 4.72 -22.81 -31.50
C PRO A 275 5.56 -23.94 -32.10
N SER A 276 5.12 -24.44 -33.25
CA SER A 276 5.72 -25.56 -33.99
C SER A 276 7.26 -25.60 -33.96
N PRO A 277 7.87 -26.80 -33.90
CA PRO A 277 9.32 -26.98 -33.80
C PRO A 277 10.05 -26.84 -35.14
N ASP A 278 9.63 -25.93 -36.02
CA ASP A 278 10.29 -25.68 -37.30
C ASP A 278 10.98 -24.31 -37.25
N GLY A 279 12.22 -24.31 -36.76
CA GLY A 279 13.06 -23.11 -36.73
C GLY A 279 14.27 -23.29 -35.81
N ASP A 280 15.28 -23.97 -36.32
CA ASP A 280 16.63 -24.04 -35.75
C ASP A 280 17.23 -22.63 -35.62
N ASP A 281 17.23 -22.05 -34.41
CA ASP A 281 18.15 -20.99 -34.06
C ASP A 281 18.49 -21.02 -32.56
N GLY A 282 19.68 -21.54 -32.26
CA GLY A 282 20.25 -21.72 -30.93
C GLY A 282 20.61 -20.42 -30.22
N ARG A 283 19.60 -19.64 -29.81
CA ARG A 283 19.74 -18.56 -28.81
C ARG A 283 18.86 -18.86 -27.62
N MET A 284 19.47 -18.94 -26.45
CA MET A 284 18.85 -19.13 -25.13
C MET A 284 17.50 -18.38 -24.99
N ARG A 285 16.38 -19.06 -25.26
CA ARG A 285 15.08 -18.61 -24.79
C ARG A 285 15.05 -18.91 -23.30
N ASN A 286 15.07 -17.86 -22.48
CA ASN A 286 14.72 -17.98 -21.06
C ASN A 286 13.42 -18.78 -20.98
N LEU A 287 13.43 -19.95 -20.34
CA LEU A 287 12.21 -20.72 -20.03
C LEU A 287 11.36 -19.88 -19.06
N GLN A 288 10.62 -18.92 -19.59
CA GLN A 288 9.63 -18.18 -18.84
C GLN A 288 8.41 -19.09 -18.72
N SER A 289 8.01 -19.40 -17.48
CA SER A 289 6.85 -20.28 -17.22
C SER A 289 5.64 -19.79 -18.02
N PRO A 290 4.93 -20.66 -18.79
CA PRO A 290 3.76 -20.26 -19.55
C PRO A 290 2.70 -19.53 -18.70
N LEU A 291 2.56 -19.90 -17.43
CA LEU A 291 1.69 -19.23 -16.46
C LEU A 291 2.08 -17.78 -16.17
N LEU A 292 3.37 -17.46 -16.21
CA LEU A 292 3.87 -16.10 -16.03
C LEU A 292 3.43 -15.21 -17.21
N GLN A 293 3.49 -15.73 -18.43
CA GLN A 293 3.01 -15.03 -19.62
C GLN A 293 1.49 -14.83 -19.56
N VAL A 294 0.72 -15.89 -19.24
CA VAL A 294 -0.75 -15.83 -19.11
C VAL A 294 -1.17 -14.84 -18.02
N GLY A 295 -0.56 -14.91 -16.84
CA GLY A 295 -0.87 -13.99 -15.74
C GLY A 295 -0.57 -12.54 -16.11
N THR A 296 0.51 -12.31 -16.84
CA THR A 296 0.87 -10.98 -17.33
C THR A 296 -0.11 -10.47 -18.39
N GLN A 297 -0.53 -11.32 -19.32
CA GLN A 297 -1.55 -10.98 -20.31
C GLN A 297 -2.86 -10.53 -19.63
N TYR A 298 -3.38 -11.31 -18.68
CA TYR A 298 -4.61 -10.96 -17.95
C TYR A 298 -4.46 -9.69 -17.11
N TYR A 299 -3.28 -9.44 -16.54
CA TYR A 299 -2.97 -8.17 -15.89
C TYR A 299 -3.13 -6.99 -16.87
N TYR A 300 -2.58 -7.07 -18.08
CA TYR A 300 -2.74 -6.01 -19.09
C TYR A 300 -4.17 -5.87 -19.61
N GLU A 301 -4.89 -6.97 -19.83
CA GLU A 301 -6.31 -6.94 -20.21
C GLU A 301 -7.16 -6.24 -19.14
N THR A 302 -6.82 -6.45 -17.86
CA THR A 302 -7.43 -5.73 -16.74
C THR A 302 -7.19 -4.23 -16.84
N LEU A 303 -5.96 -3.80 -17.14
CA LEU A 303 -5.65 -2.37 -17.33
C LEU A 303 -6.41 -1.77 -18.52
N GLN A 304 -6.49 -2.49 -19.64
CA GLN A 304 -7.28 -2.04 -20.79
C GLN A 304 -8.78 -1.93 -20.46
N TYR A 305 -9.30 -2.80 -19.60
CA TYR A 305 -10.67 -2.70 -19.12
C TYR A 305 -10.86 -1.46 -18.24
N LEU A 306 -9.95 -1.22 -17.29
CA LEU A 306 -9.98 -0.04 -16.42
C LEU A 306 -9.88 1.26 -17.24
N SER A 307 -9.03 1.30 -18.26
CA SER A 307 -8.85 2.49 -19.10
C SER A 307 -10.13 2.92 -19.81
N LYS A 308 -11.06 2.00 -20.07
CA LYS A 308 -12.36 2.29 -20.69
C LYS A 308 -13.43 2.64 -19.65
N ASN A 309 -13.46 1.91 -18.53
CA ASN A 309 -14.59 1.96 -17.59
C ASN A 309 -14.46 3.01 -16.49
N LEU A 310 -13.24 3.50 -16.19
CA LEU A 310 -13.03 4.53 -15.17
C LEU A 310 -13.62 5.90 -15.52
N PHE A 311 -14.06 6.10 -16.76
CA PHE A 311 -14.79 7.30 -17.17
C PHE A 311 -16.24 7.31 -16.71
N TYR A 312 -16.81 6.16 -16.33
CA TYR A 312 -18.16 6.09 -15.77
C TYR A 312 -18.12 6.44 -14.27
N PRO A 313 -18.77 7.53 -13.81
CA PRO A 313 -18.73 7.94 -12.41
C PRO A 313 -19.29 6.88 -11.44
N SER A 314 -20.24 6.07 -11.90
CA SER A 314 -20.85 4.98 -11.13
C SER A 314 -19.89 3.78 -10.96
N TYR A 315 -19.11 3.43 -11.99
CA TYR A 315 -18.06 2.40 -11.88
C TYR A 315 -16.99 2.80 -10.85
N ASN A 316 -16.63 4.09 -10.79
CA ASN A 316 -15.69 4.62 -9.81
C ASN A 316 -16.12 4.48 -8.34
N ARG A 317 -17.39 4.14 -8.10
CA ARG A 317 -17.95 3.85 -6.79
C ARG A 317 -18.41 2.40 -6.67
N SER A 318 -18.12 1.54 -7.63
CA SER A 318 -18.63 0.16 -7.64
C SER A 318 -17.84 -0.78 -6.72
N ARG A 319 -18.34 -2.00 -6.58
CA ARG A 319 -17.68 -3.08 -5.80
C ARG A 319 -16.55 -3.74 -6.61
N GLU A 320 -16.67 -3.71 -7.93
CA GLU A 320 -15.73 -4.28 -8.88
C GLU A 320 -14.41 -3.52 -8.90
N ILE A 321 -14.44 -2.18 -8.92
CA ILE A 321 -13.18 -1.41 -8.93
C ILE A 321 -12.36 -1.65 -7.67
N ILE A 322 -12.99 -1.65 -6.49
CA ILE A 322 -12.25 -1.85 -5.24
C ILE A 322 -11.71 -3.28 -5.13
N SER A 323 -12.48 -4.27 -5.59
CA SER A 323 -12.02 -5.68 -5.63
C SER A 323 -10.86 -5.84 -6.61
N THR A 324 -11.01 -5.30 -7.82
CA THR A 324 -9.98 -5.31 -8.88
C THR A 324 -8.69 -4.67 -8.37
N SER A 325 -8.79 -3.54 -7.67
CA SER A 325 -7.65 -2.85 -7.07
C SER A 325 -6.88 -3.71 -6.06
N ILE A 326 -7.57 -4.48 -5.21
CA ILE A 326 -6.92 -5.40 -4.26
C ILE A 326 -6.30 -6.60 -4.99
N LEU A 327 -6.95 -7.15 -6.03
CA LEU A 327 -6.40 -8.28 -6.78
C LEU A 327 -5.14 -7.89 -7.57
N ILE A 328 -5.15 -6.72 -8.20
CA ILE A 328 -3.96 -6.13 -8.87
C ILE A 328 -2.83 -5.91 -7.86
N SER A 329 -3.11 -5.32 -6.69
CA SER A 329 -2.06 -5.09 -5.68
C SER A 329 -1.45 -6.39 -5.18
N THR A 330 -2.28 -7.45 -5.08
CA THR A 330 -1.83 -8.76 -4.63
C THR A 330 -1.03 -9.47 -5.73
N TYR A 331 -1.40 -9.30 -7.01
CA TYR A 331 -0.56 -9.73 -8.14
C TYR A 331 0.83 -9.10 -8.09
N GLU A 332 0.91 -7.79 -7.86
CA GLU A 332 2.18 -7.05 -7.82
C GLU A 332 3.02 -7.38 -6.59
N MET A 333 2.34 -7.69 -5.49
CA MET A 333 2.95 -8.26 -4.30
C MET A 333 3.77 -9.50 -4.70
N TRP A 334 3.15 -10.42 -5.45
CA TRP A 334 3.79 -11.68 -5.88
C TRP A 334 4.78 -11.52 -7.05
N ASP A 335 4.65 -10.47 -7.87
CA ASP A 335 5.58 -10.14 -8.96
C ASP A 335 6.85 -9.39 -8.48
N SER A 336 6.93 -8.97 -7.20
CA SER A 336 8.09 -8.25 -6.70
C SER A 336 9.32 -9.16 -6.60
N GLU A 337 10.13 -9.21 -7.66
CA GLU A 337 11.38 -9.99 -7.69
C GLU A 337 12.45 -9.40 -6.76
N GLY A 338 12.58 -9.98 -5.55
CA GLY A 338 13.80 -10.01 -4.72
C GLY A 338 14.25 -8.69 -4.10
N GLN A 339 14.25 -7.59 -4.83
CA GLN A 339 14.45 -6.26 -4.27
C GLN A 339 13.11 -5.55 -4.34
N TYR A 340 12.71 -4.86 -3.27
CA TYR A 340 11.56 -3.93 -3.28
C TYR A 340 11.77 -2.73 -4.27
N SER A 341 12.72 -2.84 -5.21
CA SER A 341 13.59 -1.78 -5.75
C SER A 341 13.01 -0.87 -6.82
N ASN A 342 11.73 -0.98 -7.18
CA ASN A 342 11.10 0.03 -8.03
C ASN A 342 9.95 0.79 -7.32
N GLY A 343 9.63 0.42 -6.07
CA GLY A 343 8.51 1.02 -5.34
C GLY A 343 7.16 0.91 -6.06
N ALA A 344 7.01 -0.01 -7.02
CA ALA A 344 5.80 -0.18 -7.83
C ALA A 344 4.61 -0.57 -6.94
N TRP A 345 4.76 -1.68 -6.20
CA TRP A 345 3.75 -2.12 -5.23
C TRP A 345 3.41 -1.03 -4.20
N GLU A 346 4.40 -0.29 -3.70
CA GLU A 346 4.19 0.84 -2.79
C GLU A 346 3.35 1.97 -3.44
N ARG A 347 3.70 2.36 -4.67
CA ARG A 347 2.96 3.39 -5.42
C ARG A 347 1.53 2.97 -5.68
N HIS A 348 1.27 1.69 -5.93
CA HIS A 348 -0.07 1.20 -6.16
C HIS A 348 -0.89 1.13 -4.89
N LEU A 349 -0.31 0.75 -3.75
CA LEU A 349 -0.97 0.86 -2.44
C LEU A 349 -1.38 2.30 -2.12
N ARG A 350 -0.59 3.31 -2.55
CA ARG A 350 -0.99 4.73 -2.48
C ARG A 350 -2.17 5.07 -3.38
N GLY A 351 -2.26 4.48 -4.57
CA GLY A 351 -3.41 4.67 -5.44
C GLY A 351 -4.70 4.05 -4.87
N ILE A 352 -4.57 2.87 -4.26
CA ILE A 352 -5.69 2.19 -3.57
C ILE A 352 -6.16 3.01 -2.38
N PHE A 353 -5.24 3.61 -1.62
CA PHE A 353 -5.59 4.58 -0.58
C PHE A 353 -6.46 5.72 -1.12
N TRP A 354 -6.14 6.26 -2.29
CA TRP A 354 -6.94 7.34 -2.90
C TRP A 354 -8.35 6.89 -3.27
N ILE A 355 -8.50 5.68 -3.84
CA ILE A 355 -9.82 5.10 -4.18
C ILE A 355 -10.64 4.85 -2.92
N GLN A 356 -10.05 4.25 -1.90
CA GLN A 356 -10.74 3.99 -0.65
C GLN A 356 -11.20 5.29 0.01
N ARG A 357 -10.36 6.32 -0.01
CA ARG A 357 -10.71 7.63 0.52
C ARG A 357 -11.82 8.31 -0.30
N SER A 358 -11.78 8.24 -1.63
CA SER A 358 -12.81 8.87 -2.47
C SER A 358 -14.19 8.23 -2.29
N GLN A 359 -14.21 6.94 -1.91
CA GLN A 359 -15.42 6.17 -1.61
C GLN A 359 -15.80 6.18 -0.12
N ASN A 360 -15.01 6.83 0.74
CA ASN A 360 -15.17 6.82 2.20
C ASN A 360 -15.17 5.40 2.82
N ASN A 361 -14.39 4.48 2.23
CA ASN A 361 -14.20 3.13 2.75
C ASN A 361 -13.27 3.16 3.98
N ASN A 362 -13.60 2.37 4.99
CA ASN A 362 -12.83 2.25 6.23
C ASN A 362 -13.11 0.92 6.95
N GLY A 363 -12.40 0.68 8.06
CA GLY A 363 -12.48 -0.57 8.83
C GLY A 363 -13.84 -0.87 9.46
N GLU A 364 -14.75 0.11 9.50
CA GLU A 364 -16.12 0.00 10.01
C GLU A 364 -17.17 0.29 8.91
N SER A 365 -16.80 0.23 7.62
CA SER A 365 -17.74 0.38 6.51
C SER A 365 -18.92 -0.59 6.63
N LYS A 366 -20.13 -0.11 6.32
CA LYS A 366 -21.37 -0.91 6.39
C LYS A 366 -21.38 -2.05 5.38
N ASP A 367 -20.95 -1.77 4.15
CA ASP A 367 -20.78 -2.79 3.11
C ASP A 367 -19.65 -3.76 3.50
N PRO A 368 -19.92 -5.07 3.60
CA PRO A 368 -18.92 -6.04 4.04
C PRO A 368 -17.70 -6.12 3.12
N LEU A 369 -17.88 -6.03 1.80
CA LEU A 369 -16.78 -6.13 0.84
C LEU A 369 -15.86 -4.90 0.92
N ARG A 370 -16.41 -3.69 1.05
CA ARG A 370 -15.61 -2.46 1.26
C ARG A 370 -14.81 -2.55 2.55
N ARG A 371 -15.42 -3.07 3.62
CA ARG A 371 -14.74 -3.28 4.90
C ARG A 371 -13.62 -4.31 4.77
N ALA A 372 -13.88 -5.45 4.13
CA ALA A 372 -12.89 -6.49 3.86
C ALA A 372 -11.72 -5.95 3.01
N ALA A 373 -12.02 -5.21 1.94
CA ALA A 373 -11.01 -4.58 1.09
C ALA A 373 -10.14 -3.58 1.86
N TRP A 374 -10.72 -2.80 2.78
CA TRP A 374 -9.96 -1.90 3.63
C TRP A 374 -9.00 -2.63 4.55
N TRP A 375 -9.47 -3.69 5.23
CA TRP A 375 -8.63 -4.50 6.11
C TRP A 375 -7.54 -5.25 5.36
N GLN A 376 -7.82 -5.70 4.14
CA GLN A 376 -6.81 -6.36 3.33
C GLN A 376 -5.74 -5.38 2.83
N TRP A 377 -6.14 -4.20 2.37
CA TRP A 377 -5.18 -3.17 1.95
C TRP A 377 -4.31 -2.67 3.11
N ILE A 378 -4.86 -2.41 4.30
CA ILE A 378 -4.06 -1.89 5.42
C ILE A 378 -3.03 -2.94 5.91
N ARG A 379 -3.33 -4.24 5.78
CA ARG A 379 -2.38 -5.33 6.05
C ARG A 379 -1.20 -5.34 5.07
N GLN A 380 -1.46 -5.02 3.79
CA GLN A 380 -0.42 -4.87 2.78
C GLN A 380 0.42 -3.62 3.06
N ASP A 381 -0.25 -2.47 3.26
CA ASP A 381 0.41 -1.20 3.50
C ASP A 381 1.25 -1.18 4.77
N THR A 382 0.78 -1.80 5.86
CA THR A 382 1.55 -1.90 7.11
C THR A 382 2.90 -2.59 6.91
N TRP A 383 2.94 -3.65 6.10
CA TRP A 383 4.19 -4.35 5.79
C TRP A 383 5.13 -3.50 4.94
N VAL A 384 4.62 -2.90 3.86
CA VAL A 384 5.44 -2.04 3.00
C VAL A 384 5.93 -0.81 3.75
N ALA A 385 5.08 -0.21 4.58
CA ALA A 385 5.44 0.94 5.40
C ALA A 385 6.60 0.63 6.35
N PHE A 386 6.53 -0.51 7.02
CA PHE A 386 7.59 -1.01 7.88
C PHE A 386 8.91 -1.21 7.12
N ARG A 387 8.85 -1.87 5.96
CA ARG A 387 10.03 -2.16 5.13
C ARG A 387 10.71 -0.92 4.57
N GLU A 388 9.93 0.06 4.14
CA GLU A 388 10.43 1.30 3.55
C GLU A 388 10.71 2.41 4.58
N GLY A 389 10.47 2.15 5.88
CA GLY A 389 10.60 3.16 6.93
C GLY A 389 9.69 4.37 6.73
N ARG A 390 8.55 4.18 6.07
CA ARG A 390 7.55 5.24 5.84
C ARG A 390 6.35 5.06 6.76
N ARG A 391 5.54 6.12 6.87
CA ARG A 391 4.28 6.07 7.63
C ARG A 391 3.22 5.23 6.93
N VAL A 392 2.37 4.60 7.73
CA VAL A 392 1.21 3.84 7.25
C VAL A 392 0.17 4.81 6.69
N LEU A 393 -0.41 4.48 5.54
CA LEU A 393 -1.28 5.34 4.76
C LEU A 393 -2.71 5.36 5.30
N THR A 394 -2.93 5.61 6.59
CA THR A 394 -4.28 5.66 7.14
C THR A 394 -4.54 6.96 7.90
N ILE A 395 -5.76 7.49 7.74
CA ILE A 395 -6.26 8.61 8.52
C ILE A 395 -7.48 8.23 9.37
N TRP A 396 -7.97 7.00 9.20
CA TRP A 396 -9.13 6.49 9.90
C TRP A 396 -8.82 6.23 11.38
N ARG A 397 -9.82 6.44 12.22
CA ARG A 397 -9.80 6.11 13.65
C ARG A 397 -10.99 5.18 13.93
N PRO A 398 -10.78 4.09 14.69
CA PRO A 398 -11.89 3.28 15.15
C PRO A 398 -12.88 4.11 15.96
N THR A 399 -14.16 3.73 15.93
CA THR A 399 -15.20 4.38 16.74
C THR A 399 -15.74 3.47 17.84
N LYS A 400 -15.61 2.15 17.67
CA LYS A 400 -16.01 1.16 18.68
C LYS A 400 -14.90 0.96 19.73
N ARG A 401 -15.29 0.77 21.01
CA ARG A 401 -14.38 0.40 22.10
C ARG A 401 -14.03 -1.09 22.03
N LEU A 402 -12.90 -1.50 22.60
CA LEU A 402 -12.46 -2.90 22.59
C LEU A 402 -13.50 -3.86 23.18
N MET A 403 -14.14 -3.47 24.28
CA MET A 403 -15.16 -4.27 24.97
C MET A 403 -16.45 -4.48 24.15
N ASP A 404 -16.69 -3.65 23.13
CA ASP A 404 -17.87 -3.74 22.27
C ASP A 404 -17.58 -4.57 20.99
N LEU A 405 -16.35 -5.07 20.82
CA LEU A 405 -15.94 -5.81 19.63
C LEU A 405 -16.23 -7.30 19.79
N SER A 406 -16.69 -7.91 18.70
CA SER A 406 -16.68 -9.36 18.56
C SER A 406 -15.23 -9.91 18.52
N PRO A 407 -15.02 -11.22 18.77
CA PRO A 407 -13.71 -11.85 18.62
C PRO A 407 -13.05 -11.61 17.26
N ASP A 408 -13.81 -11.65 16.17
CA ASP A 408 -13.28 -11.39 14.83
C ASP A 408 -12.92 -9.92 14.62
N GLU A 409 -13.71 -9.00 15.17
CA GLU A 409 -13.37 -7.57 15.16
C GLU A 409 -12.13 -7.27 16.03
N LEU A 410 -11.89 -8.00 17.12
CA LEU A 410 -10.65 -7.91 17.89
C LEU A 410 -9.45 -8.38 17.05
N ALA A 411 -9.59 -9.45 16.28
CA ALA A 411 -8.56 -9.93 15.35
C ALA A 411 -8.24 -8.91 14.23
N LEU A 412 -9.23 -8.13 13.79
CA LEU A 412 -9.01 -7.00 12.89
C LEU A 412 -8.40 -5.79 13.59
N ARG A 413 -8.85 -5.48 14.82
CA ARG A 413 -8.38 -4.33 15.60
C ARG A 413 -6.87 -4.34 15.83
N ILE A 414 -6.27 -5.50 16.06
CA ILE A 414 -4.82 -5.59 16.25
C ILE A 414 -4.03 -5.23 14.98
N VAL A 415 -4.60 -5.45 13.79
CA VAL A 415 -3.98 -5.02 12.52
C VAL A 415 -3.90 -3.48 12.47
N TYR A 416 -4.93 -2.78 12.96
CA TYR A 416 -4.90 -1.32 13.07
C TYR A 416 -3.85 -0.84 14.09
N ILE A 417 -3.86 -1.41 15.30
CA ILE A 417 -2.89 -1.06 16.36
C ILE A 417 -1.46 -1.31 15.88
N CYS A 418 -1.22 -2.43 15.19
CA CYS A 418 0.05 -2.74 14.53
C CYS A 418 0.45 -1.67 13.51
N GLY A 419 -0.48 -1.22 12.66
CA GLY A 419 -0.25 -0.08 11.76
C GLY A 419 0.17 1.20 12.50
N ARG A 420 -0.41 1.47 13.69
CA ARG A 420 0.01 2.61 14.53
C ARG A 420 1.41 2.44 15.12
N CYS A 421 1.80 1.21 15.47
CA CYS A 421 3.15 0.90 15.95
C CYS A 421 4.20 1.10 14.85
N VAL A 422 3.90 0.69 13.62
CA VAL A 422 4.75 0.94 12.45
C VAL A 422 4.84 2.43 12.12
N ASP A 423 3.73 3.17 12.23
CA ASP A 423 3.70 4.63 12.07
C ASP A 423 4.63 5.35 13.06
N PHE A 424 4.64 4.91 14.32
CA PHE A 424 5.55 5.40 15.36
C PHE A 424 7.03 5.15 15.03
N ALA A 425 7.36 3.95 14.55
CA ALA A 425 8.71 3.58 14.15
C ALA A 425 9.22 4.44 12.97
N ALA A 426 8.35 4.80 12.01
CA ALA A 426 8.74 5.65 10.88
C ALA A 426 8.97 7.14 11.25
N ASN A 427 8.48 7.59 12.42
CA ASN A 427 8.40 9.02 12.77
C ASN A 427 9.55 9.52 13.67
N GLU A 428 10.71 8.86 13.66
CA GLU A 428 11.81 9.10 14.62
C GLU A 428 12.39 10.51 14.62
N LYS A 429 12.30 11.23 13.49
CA LYS A 429 13.13 12.41 13.24
C LYS A 429 12.54 13.75 13.69
N LYS A 430 11.38 13.77 14.36
CA LYS A 430 10.59 15.01 14.54
C LYS A 430 10.15 15.39 15.95
N TYR A 431 10.31 14.52 16.96
CA TYR A 431 9.79 14.77 18.31
C TYR A 431 10.90 14.85 19.35
N ASP A 432 10.65 15.58 20.43
CA ASP A 432 11.48 15.51 21.62
C ASP A 432 11.42 14.10 22.25
N LEU A 433 12.46 13.77 23.00
CA LEU A 433 12.65 12.45 23.58
C LEU A 433 11.51 12.03 24.52
N ASN A 434 11.00 12.96 25.33
CA ASN A 434 9.94 12.68 26.30
C ASN A 434 8.61 12.41 25.60
N THR A 435 8.26 13.20 24.59
CA THR A 435 7.08 12.95 23.76
C THR A 435 7.16 11.59 23.07
N ARG A 436 8.34 11.19 22.58
CA ARG A 436 8.51 9.87 21.95
C ARG A 436 8.33 8.72 22.95
N ILE A 437 8.80 8.89 24.19
CA ILE A 437 8.61 7.92 25.27
C ILE A 437 7.13 7.80 25.67
N ASP A 438 6.44 8.92 25.83
CA ASP A 438 4.99 8.94 26.14
C ASP A 438 4.16 8.29 25.02
N GLN A 439 4.48 8.58 23.75
CA GLN A 439 3.84 7.95 22.59
C GLN A 439 4.04 6.43 22.58
N ALA A 440 5.26 5.96 22.85
CA ALA A 440 5.54 4.53 22.96
C ALA A 440 4.77 3.89 24.13
N GLY A 441 4.72 4.56 25.28
CA GLY A 441 3.95 4.12 26.45
C GLY A 441 2.46 3.95 26.14
N LYS A 442 1.86 4.89 25.41
CA LYS A 442 0.46 4.79 24.95
C LYS A 442 0.23 3.61 24.01
N LEU A 443 1.17 3.34 23.10
CA LEU A 443 1.11 2.17 22.19
C LEU A 443 1.23 0.84 22.93
N LEU A 444 2.16 0.75 23.89
CA LEU A 444 2.28 -0.45 24.74
C LEU A 444 1.02 -0.64 25.58
N GLN A 445 0.43 0.42 26.13
CA GLN A 445 -0.83 0.33 26.86
C GLN A 445 -1.98 -0.13 25.96
N ALA A 446 -2.11 0.41 24.75
CA ALA A 446 -3.11 -0.02 23.77
C ALA A 446 -2.97 -1.51 23.40
N LEU A 447 -1.72 -2.00 23.28
CA LEU A 447 -1.45 -3.42 23.07
C LEU A 447 -1.90 -4.25 24.28
N GLU A 448 -1.52 -3.84 25.51
CA GLU A 448 -1.93 -4.54 26.72
C GLU A 448 -3.45 -4.58 26.90
N ASP A 449 -4.14 -3.48 26.63
CA ASP A 449 -5.60 -3.39 26.75
C ASP A 449 -6.29 -4.29 25.73
N TRP A 450 -5.78 -4.34 24.49
CA TRP A 450 -6.22 -5.33 23.50
C TRP A 450 -6.03 -6.76 24.00
N HIS A 451 -4.86 -7.08 24.55
CA HIS A 451 -4.56 -8.42 25.07
C HIS A 451 -5.47 -8.79 26.26
N ARG A 452 -5.79 -7.85 27.15
CA ARG A 452 -6.72 -8.04 28.28
C ARG A 452 -8.16 -8.23 27.85
N ALA A 453 -8.56 -7.68 26.70
CA ALA A 453 -9.90 -7.82 26.14
C ALA A 453 -10.12 -9.17 25.43
N LEU A 454 -9.08 -10.00 25.25
CA LEU A 454 -9.19 -11.23 24.49
C LEU A 454 -10.04 -12.29 25.19
N PRO A 455 -11.00 -12.91 24.49
CA PRO A 455 -11.68 -14.10 24.99
C PRO A 455 -10.75 -15.33 24.96
N VAL A 456 -11.17 -16.38 25.65
CA VAL A 456 -10.39 -17.62 25.78
C VAL A 456 -10.04 -18.31 24.46
N SER A 457 -10.75 -18.00 23.37
CA SER A 457 -10.47 -18.53 22.02
C SER A 457 -9.13 -18.09 21.44
N PHE A 458 -8.50 -17.03 21.99
CA PHE A 458 -7.16 -16.60 21.58
C PHE A 458 -6.05 -17.31 22.35
N HIS A 459 -6.37 -18.05 23.41
CA HIS A 459 -5.37 -18.76 24.19
C HIS A 459 -4.87 -20.02 23.45
N PRO A 460 -3.60 -20.42 23.67
CA PRO A 460 -3.10 -21.68 23.17
C PRO A 460 -3.93 -22.87 23.65
N ILE A 461 -4.42 -23.67 22.71
CA ILE A 461 -5.04 -24.97 22.97
C ILE A 461 -3.96 -25.97 23.40
N HIS A 462 -2.79 -25.87 22.77
CA HIS A 462 -1.67 -26.77 23.03
C HIS A 462 -0.33 -26.04 22.95
N ARG A 463 0.56 -26.38 23.89
CA ARG A 463 1.98 -26.04 23.85
C ARG A 463 2.76 -27.35 23.87
N GLY A 464 3.44 -27.68 22.78
CA GLY A 464 4.20 -28.91 22.67
C GLY A 464 5.61 -28.77 23.26
N PRO A 465 6.34 -29.89 23.47
CA PRO A 465 7.76 -29.82 23.83
C PRO A 465 8.58 -29.29 22.63
N PRO A 466 9.77 -28.70 22.88
CA PRO A 466 10.71 -28.37 21.80
C PRO A 466 11.04 -29.62 20.96
N PRO A 467 11.15 -29.51 19.62
CA PRO A 467 11.25 -30.65 18.69
C PRO A 467 12.56 -31.44 18.74
N GLY A 468 13.41 -31.22 19.74
CA GLY A 468 14.63 -31.99 19.94
C GLY A 468 15.62 -31.34 20.91
N PRO A 469 16.72 -32.03 21.23
CA PRO A 469 17.79 -31.48 22.05
C PRO A 469 18.39 -30.23 21.38
N GLY A 470 18.38 -29.09 22.08
CA GLY A 470 18.89 -27.82 21.55
C GLY A 470 17.92 -27.03 20.66
N ALA A 471 16.65 -27.44 20.55
CA ALA A 471 15.63 -26.61 19.92
C ALA A 471 15.29 -25.39 20.80
N MET A 472 15.30 -24.19 20.21
CA MET A 472 15.12 -22.92 20.93
C MET A 472 13.66 -22.58 21.20
N PHE A 473 12.73 -23.12 20.42
CA PHE A 473 11.32 -22.77 20.46
C PHE A 473 10.45 -24.01 20.59
N ALA A 474 9.27 -23.82 21.18
CA ALA A 474 8.26 -24.84 21.39
C ALA A 474 7.02 -24.53 20.54
N PRO A 475 6.41 -25.51 19.86
CA PRO A 475 5.24 -25.25 19.02
C PRO A 475 4.02 -24.84 19.87
N ILE A 476 3.32 -23.79 19.43
CA ILE A 476 2.15 -23.20 20.10
C ILE A 476 0.97 -23.21 19.13
N TRP A 477 -0.09 -23.91 19.50
CA TRP A 477 -1.29 -24.03 18.67
C TRP A 477 -2.45 -23.20 19.25
N ILE A 478 -3.04 -22.33 18.43
CA ILE A 478 -4.17 -21.45 18.76
C ILE A 478 -5.21 -21.59 17.64
N HIS A 479 -6.45 -21.97 17.94
CA HIS A 479 -7.49 -22.14 16.93
C HIS A 479 -8.65 -21.17 17.16
N PRO A 480 -9.21 -20.55 16.11
CA PRO A 480 -8.87 -20.68 14.68
C PRO A 480 -7.54 -20.01 14.28
N PRO A 481 -6.98 -20.37 13.10
CA PRO A 481 -5.72 -19.78 12.60
C PRO A 481 -5.75 -18.24 12.48
N SER A 482 -6.93 -17.66 12.24
CA SER A 482 -7.13 -16.20 12.22
C SER A 482 -6.77 -15.54 13.56
N TYR A 483 -7.01 -16.21 14.68
CA TYR A 483 -6.71 -15.70 16.03
C TYR A 483 -5.23 -15.92 16.37
N ALA A 484 -4.64 -17.02 15.90
CA ALA A 484 -3.19 -17.21 15.97
C ALA A 484 -2.44 -16.09 15.24
N ALA A 485 -2.88 -15.74 14.02
CA ALA A 485 -2.33 -14.64 13.25
C ALA A 485 -2.50 -13.28 13.95
N ALA A 486 -3.62 -13.06 14.64
CA ALA A 486 -3.84 -11.86 15.45
C ALA A 486 -2.86 -11.77 16.62
N VAL A 487 -2.63 -12.87 17.34
CA VAL A 487 -1.63 -12.94 18.44
C VAL A 487 -0.21 -12.70 17.92
N GLN A 488 0.16 -13.26 16.76
CA GLN A 488 1.46 -12.96 16.15
C GLN A 488 1.58 -11.50 15.68
N THR A 489 0.48 -10.90 15.21
CA THR A 489 0.45 -9.48 14.85
C THR A 489 0.63 -8.59 16.08
N PHE A 490 0.07 -8.97 17.23
CA PHE A 490 0.31 -8.32 18.52
C PHE A 490 1.78 -8.35 18.91
N HIS A 491 2.43 -9.52 18.85
CA HIS A 491 3.84 -9.63 19.21
C HIS A 491 4.77 -8.93 18.21
N PHE A 492 4.43 -8.93 16.91
CA PHE A 492 5.11 -8.09 15.92
C PHE A 492 5.03 -6.62 16.35
N ALA A 493 3.84 -6.10 16.63
CA ALA A 493 3.63 -4.71 17.03
C ALA A 493 4.40 -4.35 18.30
N ARG A 494 4.38 -5.24 19.31
CA ARG A 494 5.12 -5.08 20.56
C ARG A 494 6.62 -4.96 20.32
N ILE A 495 7.21 -5.81 19.47
CA ILE A 495 8.62 -5.73 19.09
C ILE A 495 8.92 -4.38 18.44
N ILE A 496 8.11 -3.97 17.44
CA ILE A 496 8.34 -2.72 16.71
C ILE A 496 8.36 -1.51 17.65
N VAL A 497 7.47 -1.44 18.64
CA VAL A 497 7.50 -0.34 19.62
C VAL A 497 8.74 -0.42 20.50
N LEU A 498 9.05 -1.59 21.07
CA LEU A 498 10.13 -1.75 22.06
C LEU A 498 11.52 -1.47 21.47
N ILE A 499 11.78 -1.85 20.22
CA ILE A 499 13.07 -1.59 19.56
C ILE A 499 13.24 -0.12 19.14
N ASN A 500 12.13 0.60 18.90
CA ASN A 500 12.15 2.02 18.48
C ASN A 500 11.86 3.00 19.64
N GLN A 501 11.52 2.48 20.83
CA GLN A 501 11.29 3.29 22.02
C GLN A 501 12.63 3.72 22.64
N PRO A 502 12.89 5.02 22.81
CA PRO A 502 14.08 5.46 23.54
C PRO A 502 14.06 4.98 25.00
N SER A 503 15.22 4.64 25.55
CA SER A 503 15.36 4.25 26.96
C SER A 503 15.93 5.41 27.77
N MET A 504 15.25 5.81 28.85
CA MET A 504 15.75 6.78 29.83
C MET A 504 16.12 6.14 31.16
N GLY A 505 15.67 4.90 31.42
CA GLY A 505 15.98 4.19 32.65
C GLY A 505 17.30 3.42 32.64
N GLY A 506 17.61 2.87 33.81
CA GLY A 506 18.80 2.06 34.06
C GLY A 506 18.63 0.58 33.70
N VAL A 507 19.51 -0.25 34.27
CA VAL A 507 19.63 -1.69 33.95
C VAL A 507 18.30 -2.46 34.10
N ASP A 508 17.47 -2.11 35.08
CA ASP A 508 16.20 -2.82 35.32
C ASP A 508 15.17 -2.63 34.20
N GLU A 509 15.04 -1.41 33.66
CA GLU A 509 14.13 -1.13 32.54
C GLU A 509 14.59 -1.89 31.28
N PHE A 510 15.90 -1.91 31.05
CA PHE A 510 16.50 -2.72 29.97
C PHE A 510 16.17 -4.21 30.13
N ARG A 511 16.28 -4.77 31.34
CA ARG A 511 15.95 -6.19 31.60
C ARG A 511 14.46 -6.50 31.38
N ILE A 512 13.56 -5.61 31.78
CA ILE A 512 12.12 -5.76 31.54
C ILE A 512 11.81 -5.72 30.04
N ARG A 513 12.45 -4.79 29.33
CA ARG A 513 12.34 -4.68 27.87
C ARG A 513 12.83 -5.94 27.17
N GLN A 514 14.02 -6.44 27.54
CA GLN A 514 14.58 -7.66 26.96
C GLN A 514 13.68 -8.87 27.20
N ARG A 515 13.15 -9.04 28.43
CA ARG A 515 12.19 -10.11 28.72
C ARG A 515 10.94 -10.03 27.82
N SER A 516 10.42 -8.83 27.62
CA SER A 516 9.23 -8.62 26.76
C SER A 516 9.52 -8.92 25.28
N LEU A 517 10.75 -8.64 24.82
CA LEU A 517 11.22 -9.03 23.49
C LEU A 517 11.33 -10.56 23.38
N ASP A 518 12.00 -11.22 24.34
CA ASP A 518 12.19 -12.68 24.36
C ASP A 518 10.84 -13.41 24.35
N GLU A 519 9.88 -12.99 25.19
CA GLU A 519 8.51 -13.52 25.19
C GLU A 519 7.81 -13.36 23.84
N SER A 520 8.07 -12.26 23.13
CA SER A 520 7.49 -12.01 21.81
C SER A 520 8.08 -12.93 20.75
N VAL A 521 9.39 -13.10 20.78
CA VAL A 521 10.12 -14.01 19.89
C VAL A 521 9.62 -15.45 20.10
N ASP A 522 9.53 -15.90 21.35
CA ASP A 522 9.08 -17.25 21.69
C ASP A 522 7.63 -17.50 21.22
N MET A 523 6.72 -16.54 21.40
CA MET A 523 5.34 -16.68 20.94
C MET A 523 5.27 -16.71 19.41
N ILE A 524 5.96 -15.80 18.72
CA ILE A 524 5.95 -15.70 17.26
C ILE A 524 6.48 -17.00 16.64
N CYS A 525 7.66 -17.44 17.08
CA CYS A 525 8.32 -18.63 16.56
C CYS A 525 7.55 -19.90 16.94
N GLY A 526 7.00 -19.96 18.16
CA GLY A 526 6.18 -21.09 18.58
C GLY A 526 4.91 -21.25 17.75
N ILE A 527 4.19 -20.16 17.46
CA ILE A 527 3.00 -20.20 16.59
C ILE A 527 3.36 -20.61 15.16
N ALA A 528 4.46 -20.08 14.62
CA ALA A 528 4.91 -20.41 13.27
C ALA A 528 5.36 -21.88 13.12
N MET A 529 5.86 -22.51 14.20
CA MET A 529 6.25 -23.92 14.20
C MET A 529 5.07 -24.89 14.28
N ALA A 530 3.89 -24.46 14.76
CA ALA A 530 2.71 -25.31 14.82
C ALA A 530 2.20 -25.66 13.42
N HIS A 531 1.39 -26.73 13.30
CA HIS A 531 0.89 -27.19 11.99
C HIS A 531 0.15 -26.09 11.21
N GLN A 532 -0.61 -25.23 11.91
CA GLN A 532 -1.29 -24.07 11.31
C GLN A 532 -0.33 -23.08 10.66
N GLY A 533 0.93 -23.02 11.10
CA GLY A 533 1.95 -22.18 10.51
C GLY A 533 2.37 -22.62 9.10
N ARG A 534 1.98 -23.84 8.70
CA ARG A 534 2.18 -24.41 7.37
C ARG A 534 0.98 -24.19 6.44
N GLU A 535 -0.10 -23.58 6.92
CA GLU A 535 -1.22 -23.16 6.07
C GLU A 535 -0.87 -21.84 5.37
N ILE A 536 -1.15 -21.74 4.07
CA ILE A 536 -0.76 -20.59 3.25
C ILE A 536 -1.30 -19.25 3.81
N PRO A 537 -2.60 -19.13 4.21
CA PRO A 537 -3.11 -17.89 4.79
C PRO A 537 -2.33 -17.44 6.04
N SER A 538 -2.13 -18.35 6.99
CA SER A 538 -1.36 -18.09 8.22
C SER A 538 0.10 -17.73 7.91
N ALA A 539 0.71 -18.44 6.96
CA ALA A 539 2.09 -18.22 6.56
C ALA A 539 2.34 -16.79 6.03
N MET A 540 1.33 -16.15 5.41
CA MET A 540 1.39 -14.75 4.95
C MET A 540 1.46 -13.71 6.09
N VAL A 541 1.13 -14.09 7.32
CA VAL A 541 1.36 -13.30 8.53
C VAL A 541 2.66 -13.74 9.22
N ASN A 542 2.89 -15.06 9.31
CA ASN A 542 4.07 -15.63 9.97
C ASN A 542 5.38 -15.02 9.51
N PHE A 543 5.62 -14.92 8.19
CA PHE A 543 6.91 -14.46 7.68
C PHE A 543 7.23 -13.03 8.16
N LYS A 544 6.20 -12.18 8.28
CA LYS A 544 6.33 -10.79 8.75
C LYS A 544 6.73 -10.74 10.21
N SER A 545 6.04 -11.54 11.03
CA SER A 545 6.30 -11.65 12.46
C SER A 545 7.66 -12.28 12.76
N ILE A 546 8.03 -13.36 12.06
CA ILE A 546 9.36 -14.01 12.21
C ILE A 546 10.47 -13.03 11.82
N TYR A 547 10.29 -12.25 10.74
CA TYR A 547 11.26 -11.23 10.36
C TYR A 547 11.46 -10.20 11.47
N ALA A 548 10.38 -9.68 12.07
CA ALA A 548 10.49 -8.75 13.20
C ALA A 548 11.15 -9.40 14.44
N ALA A 549 10.85 -10.66 14.73
CA ALA A 549 11.54 -11.41 15.80
C ALA A 549 13.05 -11.43 15.56
N GLY A 550 13.50 -11.63 14.32
CA GLY A 550 14.91 -11.59 13.95
C GLY A 550 15.60 -10.26 14.25
N LEU A 551 14.89 -9.12 14.19
CA LEU A 551 15.46 -7.79 14.43
C LEU A 551 15.82 -7.50 15.89
N CYS A 552 15.34 -8.32 16.84
CA CYS A 552 15.57 -8.10 18.27
C CYS A 552 16.39 -9.20 18.96
N VAL A 553 16.88 -10.19 18.20
CA VAL A 553 17.63 -11.34 18.72
C VAL A 553 19.12 -11.20 18.44
N GLN A 554 19.93 -11.37 19.48
CA GLN A 554 21.40 -11.29 19.42
C GLN A 554 22.08 -12.66 19.52
N GLU A 555 21.41 -13.68 20.06
CA GLU A 555 22.00 -15.01 20.26
C GLU A 555 22.14 -15.76 18.92
N PRO A 556 23.37 -16.17 18.51
CA PRO A 556 23.59 -16.81 17.21
C PRO A 556 22.76 -18.09 16.96
N VAL A 557 22.50 -18.85 18.03
CA VAL A 557 21.70 -20.08 17.95
C VAL A 557 20.22 -19.76 17.64
N LYS A 558 19.65 -18.74 18.32
CA LYS A 558 18.29 -18.27 18.03
C LYS A 558 18.19 -17.62 16.65
N GLN A 559 19.20 -16.85 16.24
CA GLN A 559 19.29 -16.28 14.89
C GLN A 559 19.22 -17.37 13.80
N THR A 560 19.98 -18.46 13.98
CA THR A 560 19.96 -19.61 13.07
C THR A 560 18.59 -20.29 13.06
N ALA A 561 17.96 -20.48 14.22
CA ALA A 561 16.62 -21.06 14.31
C ALA A 561 15.56 -20.19 13.61
N ILE A 562 15.65 -18.87 13.75
CA ILE A 562 14.77 -17.90 13.06
C ILE A 562 14.95 -17.95 11.56
N LEU A 563 16.19 -18.00 11.05
CA LEU A 563 16.45 -18.12 9.61
C LEU A 563 15.85 -19.40 9.04
N ASN A 564 16.04 -20.54 9.71
CA ASN A 564 15.47 -21.81 9.26
C ASN A 564 13.93 -21.78 9.25
N LEU A 565 13.31 -21.20 10.28
CA LEU A 565 11.85 -21.09 10.36
C LEU A 565 11.31 -20.11 9.31
N LEU A 566 12.02 -19.01 9.06
CA LEU A 566 11.67 -18.06 8.03
C LEU A 566 11.77 -18.72 6.65
N ASP A 567 12.85 -19.43 6.35
CA ASP A 567 13.03 -20.15 5.08
C ASP A 567 11.90 -21.15 4.83
N GLN A 568 11.55 -21.97 5.83
CA GLN A 568 10.41 -22.89 5.76
C GLN A 568 9.08 -22.16 5.51
N THR A 569 8.86 -21.02 6.16
CA THR A 569 7.64 -20.22 5.99
C THR A 569 7.57 -19.59 4.60
N LEU A 570 8.70 -19.11 4.08
CA LEU A 570 8.81 -18.57 2.72
C LEU A 570 8.63 -19.65 1.67
N ASP A 571 9.06 -20.87 1.95
CA ASP A 571 8.78 -22.03 1.12
C ASP A 571 7.30 -22.42 1.09
N VAL A 572 6.53 -22.13 2.13
CA VAL A 572 5.07 -22.34 2.13
C VAL A 572 4.36 -21.24 1.35
N THR A 573 4.68 -19.98 1.63
CA THR A 573 4.00 -18.85 0.97
C THR A 573 4.35 -18.76 -0.52
N LYS A 574 5.52 -19.28 -0.92
CA LYS A 574 6.17 -19.05 -2.22
C LYS A 574 6.20 -17.57 -2.61
N PHE A 575 6.01 -16.70 -1.63
CA PHE A 575 6.03 -15.26 -1.73
C PHE A 575 7.49 -14.84 -1.71
N PRO A 576 7.95 -13.94 -2.60
CA PRO A 576 9.37 -13.71 -2.79
C PRO A 576 9.88 -12.86 -1.63
N PRO A 577 10.67 -13.45 -0.72
CA PRO A 577 11.93 -12.80 -0.41
C PRO A 577 12.95 -13.79 0.17
N LYS A 578 13.60 -14.59 -0.68
CA LYS A 578 14.92 -15.11 -0.26
C LYS A 578 15.87 -13.96 0.15
N THR A 579 15.55 -12.72 -0.24
CA THR A 579 16.18 -11.50 0.28
C THR A 579 15.88 -11.16 1.73
N LEU A 580 14.75 -11.54 2.33
CA LEU A 580 14.53 -11.30 3.77
C LEU A 580 15.54 -12.07 4.63
N LEU A 581 15.91 -13.29 4.22
CA LEU A 581 16.98 -14.05 4.87
C LEU A 581 18.33 -13.32 4.77
N ASN A 582 18.65 -12.81 3.58
CA ASN A 582 19.85 -12.02 3.36
C ASN A 582 19.85 -10.69 4.13
N ASP A 583 18.68 -10.06 4.26
CA ASP A 583 18.51 -8.81 4.99
C ASP A 583 18.76 -8.99 6.47
N LEU A 584 18.18 -10.03 7.11
CA LEU A 584 18.47 -10.35 8.51
C LEU A 584 19.95 -10.70 8.71
N THR A 585 20.51 -11.51 7.82
CA THR A 585 21.93 -11.88 7.89
C THR A 585 22.83 -10.65 7.77
N SER A 586 22.48 -9.71 6.89
CA SER A 586 23.22 -8.46 6.72
C SER A 586 23.04 -7.52 7.91
N TYR A 587 21.84 -7.46 8.49
CA TYR A 587 21.52 -6.70 9.69
C TYR A 587 22.39 -7.14 10.88
N TRP A 588 22.44 -8.44 11.20
CA TRP A 588 23.26 -8.95 12.30
C TRP A 588 24.76 -8.77 12.07
N ARG A 589 25.23 -8.82 10.82
CA ARG A 589 26.64 -8.53 10.49
C ARG A 589 27.00 -7.06 10.64
N ALA A 590 26.03 -6.15 10.54
CA ALA A 590 26.27 -4.72 10.72
C ALA A 590 26.29 -4.31 12.21
N GLU A 591 25.67 -5.11 13.08
CA GLU A 591 25.67 -4.92 14.54
C GLU A 591 26.86 -5.57 15.27
N ALA A 592 27.47 -6.60 14.67
CA ALA A 592 28.66 -7.29 15.19
C ALA A 592 29.96 -6.54 14.88
#